data_AF-A0A1S1U691-F1
#
_entry.id   AF-A0A1S1U691-F1
#
_cell.length_a   1.000
_cell.length_b   1.000
_cell.length_c   1.000
_cell.angle_alpha   90.00
_cell.angle_beta   90.00
_cell.angle_gamma   90.00
#
_symmetry.space_group_name_H-M   'P 1'
#
loop_
_entity.id
_entity.type
_entity.pdbx_description
1 polymer ?
#
loop_
_entity_poly.entity_id
_entity_poly.type
_entity_poly.pdbx_seq_one_letter_code
_entity_poly.pdbx_strand_id
1 'polypeptide(L)'
;MARTLKLFFGAMLLLPALVHAEIVQRQVITAIQAAPGSGDVLTVADDTGCGGRQLRMDAASLGLSEEQYGVMKAELANMIRDRNPLLVRLRACPAPDHAGADAIPVIHMLRGCDEHCADGKARLYLNHNLSRGEVMEQARYALLLPLPPGKTPGTWQVGIYHVREGEPKRLTGQVNDPDYLRGKLVGNYSMYYPHGQLEMLVEQDGRGVQEGMQTRYYPDGQVSMRVSWRNGVQEGAEQRYHQNGKLIESRTYRDGARADGLVETFDQDGKLRTRMTQLKGQPEGELLLFYPDGTVQSRSLYVNGIMTGHSTGYFPDGKVQRTAAYVDGKPAGESVEYYPDGKVASKRTHSDHYVLRSEQRFSRAGVLIVHKQWNAGGREEGALRSWYADGKPRQLIEYVDGERQGWTRHWRADGGLESECRYVADEAQGECTGASARMSYTEDGIEFEMPEP
;
A
#
# COMPACT_ATOMS: atom_id res chain seq x y z
N MET A 1 -50.07 41.97 13.12
CA MET A 1 -50.62 40.99 12.15
C MET A 1 -49.74 40.98 10.92
N ALA A 2 -49.26 39.78 10.56
CA ALA A 2 -48.84 39.29 9.22
C ALA A 2 -47.87 40.13 8.35
N ARG A 3 -46.65 39.59 8.10
CA ARG A 3 -46.16 39.03 6.80
C ARG A 3 -45.91 40.12 5.74
N THR A 4 -44.81 40.23 4.97
CA THR A 4 -43.78 39.30 4.44
C THR A 4 -42.89 40.16 3.52
N LEU A 5 -41.57 39.93 3.44
CA LEU A 5 -40.75 40.00 2.20
C LEU A 5 -39.32 39.53 2.54
N LYS A 6 -39.03 38.23 2.46
CA LYS A 6 -38.49 37.47 1.31
C LYS A 6 -37.00 37.75 1.00
N LEU A 7 -36.19 36.82 1.50
CA LEU A 7 -35.02 36.18 0.88
C LEU A 7 -34.56 36.73 -0.48
N PHE A 8 -33.33 37.24 -0.51
CA PHE A 8 -32.46 37.21 -1.69
C PHE A 8 -31.32 36.21 -1.40
N PHE A 9 -31.51 34.95 -1.83
CA PHE A 9 -30.41 34.02 -2.06
C PHE A 9 -30.03 34.18 -3.54
N GLY A 10 -29.02 34.99 -3.81
CA GLY A 10 -28.33 34.93 -5.09
C GLY A 10 -27.53 33.65 -5.14
N ALA A 11 -27.83 32.78 -6.11
CA ALA A 11 -27.08 31.57 -6.38
C ALA A 11 -25.64 31.95 -6.79
N MET A 12 -24.75 31.96 -5.81
CA MET A 12 -23.31 32.06 -6.02
C MET A 12 -22.86 30.71 -6.55
N LEU A 13 -22.35 30.70 -7.79
CA LEU A 13 -21.62 29.57 -8.35
C LEU A 13 -20.58 29.11 -7.33
N LEU A 14 -20.79 27.93 -6.75
CA LEU A 14 -19.84 27.22 -5.89
C LEU A 14 -18.67 26.75 -6.77
N LEU A 15 -17.79 27.68 -7.11
CA LEU A 15 -16.39 27.32 -7.23
C LEU A 15 -15.98 26.79 -5.86
N PRO A 16 -15.34 25.61 -5.74
CA PRO A 16 -14.78 25.19 -4.47
C PRO A 16 -13.83 26.30 -4.05
N ALA A 17 -14.20 27.05 -3.01
CA ALA A 17 -13.30 28.00 -2.40
C ALA A 17 -12.03 27.22 -2.12
N LEU A 18 -10.92 27.61 -2.76
CA LEU A 18 -9.60 27.11 -2.41
C LEU A 18 -9.51 27.21 -0.90
N VAL A 19 -9.52 26.05 -0.24
CA VAL A 19 -9.67 25.98 1.21
C VAL A 19 -8.33 26.44 1.79
N HIS A 20 -8.25 27.73 2.11
CA HIS A 20 -7.09 28.31 2.75
C HIS A 20 -7.07 27.81 4.19
N ALA A 21 -5.91 27.36 4.67
CA ALA A 21 -5.77 26.96 6.06
C ALA A 21 -6.11 28.17 6.96
N GLU A 22 -6.93 27.97 7.98
CA GLU A 22 -7.38 29.02 8.87
C GLU A 22 -6.79 28.79 10.27
N ILE A 23 -6.14 29.82 10.81
CA ILE A 23 -5.83 29.88 12.24
C ILE A 23 -7.07 30.40 12.93
N VAL A 24 -7.73 29.52 13.67
CA VAL A 24 -8.95 29.83 14.40
C VAL A 24 -8.61 30.07 15.85
N GLN A 25 -9.04 31.21 16.38
CA GLN A 25 -8.72 31.60 17.75
C GLN A 25 -9.84 32.44 18.35
N ARG A 26 -9.97 32.34 19.68
CA ARG A 26 -10.81 33.22 20.48
C ARG A 26 -9.97 34.42 20.93
N GLN A 27 -10.45 35.63 20.70
CA GLN A 27 -9.78 36.85 21.16
C GLN A 27 -10.77 37.81 21.80
N VAL A 28 -10.28 38.57 22.78
CA VAL A 28 -10.97 39.76 23.30
C VAL A 28 -10.23 40.97 22.77
N ILE A 29 -10.90 41.78 21.96
CA ILE A 29 -10.31 42.99 21.38
C ILE A 29 -10.46 44.12 22.39
N THR A 30 -9.35 44.81 22.68
CA THR A 30 -9.27 45.87 23.71
C THR A 30 -9.16 47.26 23.10
N ALA A 31 -8.68 47.38 21.86
CA ALA A 31 -8.58 48.65 21.15
C ALA A 31 -8.62 48.45 19.64
N ILE A 32 -9.07 49.48 18.92
CA ILE A 32 -8.98 49.60 17.46
C ILE A 32 -8.38 50.96 17.10
N GLN A 33 -7.42 50.99 16.20
CA GLN A 33 -6.78 52.19 15.70
C GLN A 33 -6.74 52.18 14.17
N ALA A 34 -7.18 53.26 13.54
CA ALA A 34 -7.05 53.42 12.10
C ALA A 34 -5.57 53.60 11.72
N ALA A 35 -5.08 52.79 10.78
CA ALA A 35 -3.76 52.96 10.17
C ALA A 35 -3.95 53.41 8.71
N PRO A 36 -3.74 54.72 8.40
CA PRO A 36 -3.94 55.25 7.06
C PRO A 36 -3.18 54.44 6.00
N GLY A 37 -3.89 54.00 4.96
CA GLY A 37 -3.32 53.24 3.83
C GLY A 37 -3.00 51.76 4.10
N SER A 38 -3.22 51.25 5.31
CA SER A 38 -2.90 49.84 5.67
C SER A 38 -4.01 49.10 6.43
N GLY A 39 -5.19 49.71 6.63
CA GLY A 39 -6.33 49.11 7.34
C GLY A 39 -6.40 49.52 8.81
N ASP A 40 -7.30 48.92 9.59
CA ASP A 40 -7.39 49.14 11.03
C ASP A 40 -6.56 48.09 11.79
N VAL A 41 -5.84 48.53 12.82
CA VAL A 41 -5.05 47.67 13.72
C VAL A 41 -5.82 47.49 15.03
N LEU A 42 -5.98 46.24 15.42
CA LEU A 42 -6.69 45.78 16.61
C LEU A 42 -5.66 45.34 17.65
N THR A 43 -5.88 45.72 18.90
CA THR A 43 -5.13 45.16 20.04
C THR A 43 -5.98 44.11 20.73
N VAL A 44 -5.39 42.95 21.03
CA VAL A 44 -6.07 41.84 21.72
C VAL A 44 -5.54 41.68 23.15
N ALA A 45 -6.37 41.10 24.02
CA ALA A 45 -6.05 40.89 25.43
C ALA A 45 -4.97 39.83 25.65
N ASP A 46 -5.04 38.74 24.88
CA ASP A 46 -4.15 37.58 24.95
C ASP A 46 -3.28 37.48 23.70
N ASP A 47 -2.23 36.66 23.75
CA ASP A 47 -1.35 36.49 22.59
C ASP A 47 -2.10 35.79 21.44
N THR A 48 -1.82 36.21 20.21
CA THR A 48 -2.42 35.58 19.03
C THR A 48 -1.78 34.23 18.74
N GLY A 49 -2.44 33.39 17.94
CA GLY A 49 -1.82 32.17 17.41
C GLY A 49 -0.54 32.42 16.60
N CYS A 50 -0.33 33.64 16.11
CA CYS A 50 0.89 34.04 15.41
C CYS A 50 1.93 34.72 16.31
N GLY A 51 1.68 34.76 17.63
CA GLY A 51 2.45 35.56 18.58
C GLY A 51 2.04 37.03 18.58
N GLY A 52 2.46 37.75 19.62
CA GLY A 52 2.13 39.16 19.80
C GLY A 52 0.65 39.42 20.08
N ARG A 53 0.26 40.70 20.11
CA ARG A 53 -1.09 41.15 20.54
C ARG A 53 -1.77 42.10 19.56
N GLN A 54 -1.29 42.13 18.32
CA GLN A 54 -1.83 42.98 17.28
C GLN A 54 -2.39 42.14 16.14
N LEU A 55 -3.51 42.58 15.59
CA LEU A 55 -4.14 42.03 14.40
C LEU A 55 -4.52 43.16 13.46
N ARG A 56 -4.58 42.89 12.15
CA ARG A 56 -4.95 43.88 11.14
C ARG A 56 -6.19 43.45 10.39
N MET A 57 -7.05 44.38 10.04
CA MET A 57 -8.18 44.13 9.15
C MET A 57 -8.44 45.33 8.24
N ASP A 58 -9.00 45.06 7.08
CA ASP A 58 -9.51 46.04 6.13
C ASP A 58 -10.74 45.46 5.40
N ALA A 59 -11.47 46.30 4.65
CA ALA A 59 -12.68 45.88 3.94
C ALA A 59 -12.40 44.67 3.02
N ALA A 60 -11.28 44.69 2.29
CA ALA A 60 -10.90 43.63 1.36
C ALA A 60 -10.59 42.29 2.07
N SER A 61 -9.89 42.34 3.20
CA SER A 61 -9.52 41.16 3.98
C SER A 61 -10.73 40.37 4.48
N LEU A 62 -11.81 41.09 4.81
CA LEU A 62 -13.09 40.55 5.28
C LEU A 62 -14.09 40.29 4.15
N GLY A 63 -13.74 40.61 2.89
CA GLY A 63 -14.64 40.48 1.74
C GLY A 63 -15.87 41.41 1.79
N LEU A 64 -15.71 42.59 2.40
CA LEU A 64 -16.76 43.60 2.57
C LEU A 64 -16.53 44.80 1.64
N SER A 65 -17.59 45.54 1.33
CA SER A 65 -17.46 46.91 0.80
C SER A 65 -17.02 47.88 1.90
N GLU A 66 -16.48 49.04 1.53
CA GLU A 66 -16.09 50.08 2.50
C GLU A 66 -17.27 50.55 3.38
N GLU A 67 -18.48 50.59 2.82
CA GLU A 67 -19.71 50.92 3.56
C GLU A 67 -20.04 49.84 4.59
N GLN A 68 -20.03 48.56 4.17
CA GLN A 68 -20.26 47.42 5.06
C GLN A 68 -19.20 47.34 6.16
N TYR A 69 -17.95 47.64 5.81
CA TYR A 69 -16.84 47.69 6.75
C TYR A 69 -17.04 48.80 7.79
N GLY A 70 -17.53 49.97 7.39
CA GLY A 70 -17.91 51.06 8.30
C GLY A 70 -18.99 50.65 9.32
N VAL A 71 -20.04 49.95 8.86
CA VAL A 71 -21.11 49.43 9.72
C VAL A 71 -20.56 48.40 10.72
N MET A 72 -19.79 47.43 10.23
CA MET A 72 -19.18 46.39 11.08
C MET A 72 -18.28 47.01 12.15
N LYS A 73 -17.50 48.05 11.83
CA LYS A 73 -16.66 48.75 12.84
C LYS A 73 -17.48 49.40 13.96
N ALA A 74 -18.66 49.94 13.64
CA ALA A 74 -19.54 50.50 14.66
C ALA A 74 -20.08 49.43 15.61
N GLU A 75 -20.43 48.25 15.09
CA GLU A 75 -20.82 47.09 15.90
C GLU A 75 -19.65 46.58 16.75
N LEU A 76 -18.46 46.48 16.15
CA LEU A 76 -17.24 46.05 16.82
C LEU A 76 -16.87 46.97 17.99
N ALA A 77 -17.07 48.28 17.87
CA ALA A 77 -16.81 49.22 18.96
C ALA A 77 -17.63 48.91 20.23
N ASN A 78 -18.88 48.44 20.07
CA ASN A 78 -19.69 47.98 21.19
C ASN A 78 -19.10 46.70 21.81
N MET A 79 -18.72 45.73 20.98
CA MET A 79 -18.10 44.49 21.45
C MET A 79 -16.77 44.71 22.17
N ILE A 80 -15.95 45.67 21.72
CA ILE A 80 -14.69 46.07 22.38
C ILE A 80 -14.98 46.66 23.76
N ARG A 81 -15.92 47.59 23.86
CA ARG A 81 -16.32 48.21 25.14
C ARG A 81 -16.80 47.16 26.14
N ASP A 82 -17.61 46.22 25.67
CA ASP A 82 -18.23 45.20 26.51
C ASP A 82 -17.31 43.97 26.73
N ARG A 83 -16.09 44.00 26.14
CA ARG A 83 -15.09 42.91 26.17
C ARG A 83 -15.65 41.56 25.73
N ASN A 84 -16.55 41.58 24.76
CA ASN A 84 -17.14 40.37 24.21
C ASN A 84 -16.09 39.55 23.46
N PRO A 85 -16.01 38.23 23.71
CA PRO A 85 -15.09 37.38 22.98
C PRO A 85 -15.53 37.21 21.53
N LEU A 86 -14.56 37.25 20.63
CA LEU A 86 -14.74 37.12 19.20
C LEU A 86 -14.00 35.89 18.69
N LEU A 87 -14.66 35.18 17.78
CA LEU A 87 -14.02 34.19 16.93
C LEU A 87 -13.28 34.94 15.83
N VAL A 88 -11.97 34.81 15.82
CA VAL A 88 -11.08 35.40 14.82
C VAL A 88 -10.53 34.27 13.96
N ARG A 89 -10.55 34.46 12.64
CA ARG A 89 -9.79 33.62 11.72
C ARG A 89 -8.73 34.42 10.99
N LEU A 90 -7.53 33.87 10.94
CA LEU A 90 -6.40 34.39 10.17
C LEU A 90 -6.06 33.41 9.04
N ARG A 91 -5.60 33.93 7.89
CA ARG A 91 -5.20 33.07 6.76
C ARG A 91 -3.83 32.42 6.95
N ALA A 92 -2.91 33.12 7.60
CA ALA A 92 -1.55 32.68 7.86
C ALA A 92 -0.90 33.60 8.89
N CYS A 93 0.18 33.13 9.50
CA CYS A 93 1.08 34.01 10.21
C CYS A 93 2.03 34.71 9.23
N PRO A 94 2.35 36.00 9.46
CA PRO A 94 3.39 36.69 8.72
C PRO A 94 4.73 35.93 8.76
N ALA A 95 5.53 36.10 7.70
CA ALA A 95 6.92 35.64 7.71
C ALA A 95 7.77 36.42 8.72
N PRO A 96 8.78 35.79 9.36
CA PRO A 96 9.57 36.40 10.43
C PRO A 96 10.41 37.60 9.98
N ASP A 97 10.66 37.72 8.67
CA ASP A 97 11.42 38.78 8.01
C ASP A 97 10.58 40.00 7.63
N HIS A 98 9.25 39.93 7.75
CA HIS A 98 8.40 41.12 7.56
C HIS A 98 8.55 42.10 8.72
N ALA A 99 8.49 43.40 8.40
CA ALA A 99 8.55 44.49 9.35
C ALA A 99 7.35 45.44 9.19
N GLY A 100 7.06 46.22 10.23
CA GLY A 100 5.98 47.20 10.20
C GLY A 100 4.60 46.55 10.03
N ALA A 101 3.77 47.12 9.14
CA ALA A 101 2.39 46.66 8.94
C ALA A 101 2.28 45.23 8.39
N ASP A 102 3.29 44.77 7.63
CA ASP A 102 3.34 43.43 7.05
C ASP A 102 3.68 42.35 8.09
N ALA A 103 4.14 42.75 9.28
CA ALA A 103 4.40 41.86 10.41
C ALA A 103 3.14 41.60 11.27
N ILE A 104 2.02 42.27 10.98
CA ILE A 104 0.77 42.13 11.74
C ILE A 104 -0.14 41.11 11.03
N PRO A 105 -0.57 40.02 11.71
CA PRO A 105 -1.46 39.02 11.12
C PRO A 105 -2.80 39.63 10.69
N VAL A 106 -3.26 39.24 9.50
CA VAL A 106 -4.47 39.79 8.89
C VAL A 106 -5.68 38.90 9.17
N ILE A 107 -6.73 39.51 9.72
CA ILE A 107 -8.02 38.88 9.94
C ILE A 107 -8.75 38.77 8.61
N HIS A 108 -9.28 37.59 8.31
CA HIS A 108 -10.17 37.40 7.16
C HIS A 108 -11.60 37.04 7.56
N MET A 109 -11.83 36.71 8.82
CA MET A 109 -13.17 36.59 9.38
C MET A 109 -13.16 36.94 10.87
N LEU A 110 -14.16 37.72 11.29
CA LEU A 110 -14.41 38.10 12.67
C LEU A 110 -15.90 37.98 12.96
N ARG A 111 -16.29 37.31 14.05
CA ARG A 111 -17.68 37.25 14.51
C ARG A 111 -17.76 37.05 16.02
N GLY A 112 -18.94 37.28 16.61
CA GLY A 112 -19.19 36.93 18.01
C GLY A 112 -18.91 35.45 18.30
N CYS A 113 -18.25 35.15 19.41
CA CYS A 113 -18.10 33.77 19.88
C CYS A 113 -19.45 33.20 20.34
N ASP A 114 -19.72 31.96 19.96
CA ASP A 114 -20.80 31.13 20.51
C ASP A 114 -20.22 30.05 21.48
N GLU A 115 -21.05 29.12 21.92
CA GLU A 115 -20.69 28.04 22.86
C GLU A 115 -19.56 27.12 22.33
N HIS A 116 -19.32 27.06 21.02
CA HIS A 116 -18.27 26.23 20.40
C HIS A 116 -16.91 26.96 20.32
N CYS A 117 -16.85 28.23 20.74
CA CYS A 117 -15.65 29.08 20.67
C CYS A 117 -14.64 28.86 21.81
N ALA A 118 -14.95 28.01 22.80
CA ALA A 118 -14.33 28.10 24.12
C ALA A 118 -13.30 26.99 24.44
N ASP A 119 -12.03 27.39 24.42
CA ASP A 119 -10.95 26.90 25.32
C ASP A 119 -9.72 27.84 25.37
N GLY A 120 -9.71 28.90 24.54
CA GLY A 120 -8.66 29.93 24.52
C GLY A 120 -7.42 29.56 23.72
N LYS A 121 -7.35 28.37 23.10
CA LYS A 121 -6.18 27.95 22.32
C LYS A 121 -6.37 28.23 20.84
N ALA A 122 -5.41 28.94 20.24
CA ALA A 122 -5.38 29.10 18.79
C ALA A 122 -5.06 27.75 18.13
N ARG A 123 -5.82 27.41 17.09
CA ARG A 123 -5.68 26.16 16.33
C ARG A 123 -5.47 26.45 14.86
N LEU A 124 -4.48 25.80 14.27
CA LEU A 124 -4.36 25.65 12.83
C LEU A 124 -4.90 24.28 12.44
N TYR A 125 -5.94 24.25 11.62
CA TYR A 125 -6.55 23.01 11.16
C TYR A 125 -5.79 22.42 9.96
N LEU A 126 -5.51 21.12 10.02
CA LEU A 126 -4.67 20.39 9.08
C LEU A 126 -5.42 19.20 8.47
N ASN A 127 -5.11 18.90 7.21
CA ASN A 127 -5.65 17.76 6.48
C ASN A 127 -4.99 16.43 6.90
N HIS A 128 -5.42 15.33 6.27
CA HIS A 128 -4.87 13.98 6.55
C HIS A 128 -3.34 13.83 6.33
N ASN A 129 -2.72 14.72 5.56
CA ASN A 129 -1.27 14.77 5.29
C ASN A 129 -0.52 15.73 6.23
N LEU A 130 -1.18 16.21 7.29
CA LEU A 130 -0.63 17.21 8.23
C LEU A 130 -0.20 18.51 7.53
N SER A 131 -0.89 18.87 6.44
CA SER A 131 -0.62 20.06 5.64
C SER A 131 -1.88 20.92 5.48
N ARG A 132 -1.78 22.03 4.71
CA ARG A 132 -2.93 22.90 4.42
C ARG A 132 -4.04 22.13 3.71
N GLY A 133 -5.30 22.43 4.01
CA GLY A 133 -6.38 22.08 3.08
C GLY A 133 -7.77 21.82 3.64
N GLU A 134 -8.04 22.06 4.93
CA GLU A 134 -9.37 21.76 5.49
C GLU A 134 -9.86 22.89 6.40
N VAL A 135 -11.14 23.23 6.26
CA VAL A 135 -11.88 24.01 7.27
C VAL A 135 -12.08 23.14 8.51
N MET A 136 -12.29 23.77 9.67
CA MET A 136 -12.44 23.10 10.97
C MET A 136 -13.37 21.87 10.92
N GLU A 137 -14.50 21.98 10.22
CA GLU A 137 -15.52 20.93 10.17
C GLU A 137 -15.06 19.69 9.40
N GLN A 138 -14.04 19.81 8.54
CA GLN A 138 -13.49 18.70 7.76
C GLN A 138 -12.14 18.23 8.31
N ALA A 139 -11.48 19.11 9.07
CA ALA A 139 -10.16 18.91 9.62
C ALA A 139 -10.07 17.63 10.45
N ARG A 140 -9.15 16.75 10.05
CA ARG A 140 -8.81 15.58 10.86
C ARG A 140 -7.93 15.95 12.05
N TYR A 141 -7.07 16.96 11.87
CA TYR A 141 -6.07 17.33 12.86
C TYR A 141 -6.05 18.83 13.15
N ALA A 142 -5.60 19.17 14.35
CA ALA A 142 -5.34 20.54 14.76
C ALA A 142 -3.94 20.67 15.38
N LEU A 143 -3.24 21.73 15.01
CA LEU A 143 -2.01 22.17 15.63
C LEU A 143 -2.32 23.31 16.60
N LEU A 144 -1.81 23.21 17.82
CA LEU A 144 -1.91 24.29 18.80
C LEU A 144 -0.86 25.37 18.52
N LEU A 145 -1.29 26.62 18.61
CA LEU A 145 -0.48 27.80 18.34
C LEU A 145 -0.55 28.82 19.50
N PRO A 146 0.49 29.66 19.68
CA PRO A 146 1.77 29.65 18.96
C PRO A 146 2.63 28.43 19.35
N LEU A 147 3.60 28.07 18.50
CA LEU A 147 4.50 26.96 18.81
C LEU A 147 5.44 27.34 19.98
N PRO A 148 5.55 26.53 21.04
CA PRO A 148 6.51 26.77 22.11
C PRO A 148 7.96 26.63 21.63
N PRO A 149 8.94 27.30 22.26
CA PRO A 149 10.35 27.08 21.96
C PRO A 149 10.77 25.62 22.09
N GLY A 150 11.59 25.17 21.14
CA GLY A 150 12.18 23.84 21.10
C GLY A 150 13.29 23.63 22.13
N LYS A 151 13.68 22.37 22.31
CA LYS A 151 14.86 21.96 23.07
C LYS A 151 16.15 22.41 22.39
N THR A 152 16.16 22.46 21.06
CA THR A 152 17.29 22.96 20.28
C THR A 152 17.09 24.46 20.00
N PRO A 153 18.09 25.32 20.23
CA PRO A 153 17.99 26.74 19.88
C PRO A 153 17.59 26.93 18.40
N GLY A 154 16.63 27.84 18.15
CA GLY A 154 16.11 28.08 16.80
C GLY A 154 15.14 27.00 16.29
N THR A 155 14.57 26.19 17.18
CA THR A 155 13.50 25.24 16.84
C THR A 155 12.26 25.50 17.70
N TRP A 156 11.13 24.91 17.30
CA TRP A 156 9.84 25.03 18.00
C TRP A 156 9.23 23.65 18.21
N GLN A 157 8.65 23.42 19.39
CA GLN A 157 7.91 22.19 19.70
C GLN A 157 6.64 22.15 18.85
N VAL A 158 6.38 21.00 18.23
CA VAL A 158 5.13 20.75 17.50
C VAL A 158 4.35 19.64 18.18
N GLY A 159 3.07 19.91 18.44
CA GLY A 159 2.09 18.94 18.91
C GLY A 159 0.84 19.03 18.04
N ILE A 160 0.59 18.01 17.24
CA ILE A 160 -0.61 17.90 16.40
C ILE A 160 -1.55 16.90 17.04
N TYR A 161 -2.84 17.22 17.08
CA TYR A 161 -3.88 16.46 17.79
C TYR A 161 -5.04 16.10 16.86
N HIS A 162 -5.76 15.03 17.18
CA HIS A 162 -7.01 14.68 16.51
C HIS A 162 -8.15 15.63 16.94
N VAL A 163 -8.98 16.11 16.02
CA VAL A 163 -10.03 17.11 16.32
C VAL A 163 -11.24 16.53 17.05
N ARG A 164 -11.60 15.26 16.81
CA ARG A 164 -12.91 14.70 17.20
C ARG A 164 -12.90 13.63 18.29
N GLU A 165 -11.75 13.06 18.61
CA GLU A 165 -11.66 11.83 19.42
C GLU A 165 -10.89 12.05 20.73
N GLY A 166 -11.33 12.91 21.65
CA GLY A 166 -10.62 13.09 22.94
C GLY A 166 -9.20 13.68 22.83
N GLU A 167 -8.91 14.33 21.69
CA GLU A 167 -7.65 15.02 21.35
C GLU A 167 -6.33 14.24 21.64
N PRO A 168 -6.18 12.96 21.26
CA PRO A 168 -4.90 12.27 21.30
C PRO A 168 -3.94 12.94 20.33
N LYS A 169 -2.67 12.93 20.70
CA LYS A 169 -1.58 13.42 19.85
C LYS A 169 -1.53 12.55 18.60
N ARG A 170 -1.45 13.16 17.42
CA ARG A 170 -1.10 12.51 16.16
C ARG A 170 0.41 12.54 15.94
N LEU A 171 1.04 13.67 16.26
CA LEU A 171 2.46 13.91 16.06
C LEU A 171 3.03 14.76 17.20
N THR A 172 4.23 14.40 17.64
CA THR A 172 5.07 15.23 18.51
C THR A 172 6.48 15.30 17.98
N GLY A 173 7.09 16.48 17.94
CA GLY A 173 8.45 16.66 17.47
C GLY A 173 8.90 18.11 17.58
N GLN A 174 9.87 18.51 16.75
CA GLN A 174 10.28 19.91 16.61
C GLN A 174 10.34 20.31 15.15
N VAL A 175 10.14 21.60 14.87
CA VAL A 175 10.36 22.20 13.54
C VAL A 175 11.37 23.33 13.61
N ASN A 176 12.02 23.63 12.49
CA ASN A 176 13.03 24.70 12.38
C ASN A 176 12.47 26.05 11.88
N ASP A 177 11.16 26.25 11.90
CA ASP A 177 10.49 27.52 11.59
C ASP A 177 9.31 27.71 12.56
N PRO A 178 9.02 28.94 13.02
CA PRO A 178 7.86 29.19 13.88
C PRO A 178 6.52 28.98 13.15
N ASP A 179 6.51 29.05 11.82
CA ASP A 179 5.40 28.60 10.99
C ASP A 179 5.61 27.12 10.60
N TYR A 180 4.87 26.24 11.25
CA TYR A 180 4.88 24.80 10.99
C TYR A 180 4.74 24.45 9.50
N LEU A 181 3.98 25.21 8.72
CA LEU A 181 3.74 24.88 7.31
C LEU A 181 4.94 25.20 6.40
N ARG A 182 5.90 26.00 6.88
CA ARG A 182 7.19 26.26 6.22
C ARG A 182 8.33 25.47 6.85
N GLY A 183 8.19 25.14 8.14
CA GLY A 183 9.16 24.39 8.90
C GLY A 183 9.31 22.96 8.41
N LYS A 184 10.53 22.45 8.54
CA LYS A 184 10.83 21.02 8.41
C LYS A 184 10.92 20.42 9.80
N LEU A 185 10.43 19.20 9.95
CA LEU A 185 10.67 18.42 11.17
C LEU A 185 12.18 18.23 11.35
N VAL A 186 12.65 18.48 12.57
CA VAL A 186 14.06 18.36 12.96
C VAL A 186 14.19 17.67 14.31
N GLY A 187 15.28 16.92 14.47
CA GLY A 187 15.45 16.04 15.62
C GLY A 187 14.37 14.96 15.71
N ASN A 188 14.36 14.24 16.82
CA ASN A 188 13.48 13.09 16.96
C ASN A 188 12.01 13.50 16.98
N TYR A 189 11.16 12.71 16.32
CA TYR A 189 9.72 12.87 16.37
C TYR A 189 9.01 11.54 16.53
N SER A 190 7.76 11.62 16.98
CA SER A 190 6.89 10.47 17.22
C SER A 190 5.53 10.71 16.58
N MET A 191 4.95 9.65 16.05
CA MET A 191 3.59 9.62 15.53
C MET A 191 2.78 8.56 16.26
N TYR A 192 1.48 8.79 16.41
CA TYR A 192 0.61 7.95 17.25
C TYR A 192 -0.70 7.63 16.55
N TYR A 193 -1.18 6.40 16.75
CA TYR A 193 -2.50 5.96 16.30
C TYR A 193 -3.63 6.81 16.89
N PRO A 194 -4.84 6.80 16.30
CA PRO A 194 -5.99 7.54 16.82
C PRO A 194 -6.35 7.21 18.27
N HIS A 195 -6.07 5.99 18.75
CA HIS A 195 -6.27 5.61 20.15
C HIS A 195 -5.09 5.99 21.08
N GLY A 196 -4.16 6.82 20.61
CA GLY A 196 -3.07 7.42 21.40
C GLY A 196 -1.80 6.58 21.54
N GLN A 197 -1.77 5.36 21.00
CA GLN A 197 -0.59 4.50 21.08
C GLN A 197 0.46 4.87 20.04
N LEU A 198 1.74 4.68 20.38
CA LEU A 198 2.85 4.98 19.49
C LEU A 198 2.75 4.15 18.20
N GLU A 199 2.77 4.81 17.05
CA GLU A 199 2.79 4.20 15.72
C GLU A 199 4.22 4.19 15.16
N MET A 200 4.94 5.29 15.36
CA MET A 200 6.26 5.48 14.78
C MET A 200 7.14 6.36 15.68
N LEU A 201 8.40 5.97 15.80
CA LEU A 201 9.47 6.77 16.35
C LEU A 201 10.55 6.92 15.28
N VAL A 202 11.00 8.16 15.05
CA VAL A 202 12.06 8.46 14.08
C VAL A 202 13.15 9.24 14.78
N GLU A 203 14.36 8.70 14.72
CA GLU A 203 15.58 9.38 15.16
C GLU A 203 16.19 10.18 14.00
N GLN A 204 16.56 11.43 14.29
CA GLN A 204 17.17 12.34 13.33
C GLN A 204 18.22 13.21 14.01
N ASP A 205 19.18 13.70 13.22
CA ASP A 205 20.08 14.76 13.64
C ASP A 205 19.33 16.11 13.83
N GLY A 206 20.01 17.11 14.37
CA GLY A 206 19.44 18.44 14.60
C GLY A 206 19.05 19.21 13.33
N ARG A 207 19.36 18.69 12.14
CA ARG A 207 19.02 19.27 10.82
C ARG A 207 17.88 18.50 10.13
N GLY A 208 17.34 17.45 10.77
CA GLY A 208 16.28 16.62 10.23
C GLY A 208 16.77 15.52 9.28
N VAL A 209 18.07 15.22 9.26
CA VAL A 209 18.63 14.08 8.53
C VAL A 209 18.45 12.83 9.39
N GLN A 210 17.92 11.74 8.82
CA GLN A 210 17.74 10.49 9.58
C GLN A 210 19.09 9.94 10.05
N GLU A 211 19.19 9.70 11.35
CA GLU A 211 20.39 9.25 12.05
C GLU A 211 19.92 8.37 13.21
N GLY A 212 20.39 7.13 13.28
CA GLY A 212 19.96 6.18 14.31
C GLY A 212 18.79 5.30 13.85
N MET A 213 17.84 5.03 14.74
CA MET A 213 16.78 4.04 14.49
C MET A 213 15.44 4.68 14.12
N GLN A 214 14.79 4.12 13.10
CA GLN A 214 13.36 4.28 12.87
C GLN A 214 12.64 3.02 13.37
N THR A 215 11.66 3.20 14.24
CA THR A 215 10.83 2.11 14.76
C THR A 215 9.38 2.33 14.40
N ARG A 216 8.71 1.29 13.90
CA ARG A 216 7.26 1.25 13.74
C ARG A 216 6.67 0.21 14.66
N TYR A 217 5.44 0.47 15.08
CA TYR A 217 4.69 -0.37 16.00
C TYR A 217 3.37 -0.80 15.35
N TYR A 218 2.81 -1.89 15.83
CA TYR A 218 1.43 -2.29 15.59
C TYR A 218 0.47 -1.49 16.50
N PRO A 219 -0.84 -1.49 16.21
CA PRO A 219 -1.84 -0.85 17.07
C PRO A 219 -1.91 -1.39 18.50
N ASP A 220 -1.35 -2.57 18.80
CA ASP A 220 -1.24 -3.11 20.15
C ASP A 220 0.06 -2.71 20.86
N GLY A 221 0.95 -1.98 20.18
CA GLY A 221 2.23 -1.48 20.70
C GLY A 221 3.41 -2.41 20.51
N GLN A 222 3.21 -3.59 19.92
CA GLN A 222 4.34 -4.44 19.57
C GLN A 222 5.12 -3.85 18.40
N VAL A 223 6.43 -4.05 18.37
CA VAL A 223 7.27 -3.56 17.27
C VAL A 223 6.89 -4.32 16.00
N SER A 224 6.62 -3.59 14.92
CA SER A 224 6.37 -4.15 13.59
C SER A 224 7.60 -4.08 12.70
N MET A 225 8.42 -3.04 12.88
CA MET A 225 9.60 -2.80 12.04
C MET A 225 10.65 -1.97 12.77
N ARG A 226 11.93 -2.29 12.52
CA ARG A 226 13.08 -1.45 12.88
C ARG A 226 13.97 -1.26 11.66
N VAL A 227 14.44 -0.03 11.45
CA VAL A 227 15.33 0.34 10.35
C VAL A 227 16.47 1.20 10.90
N SER A 228 17.69 0.86 10.53
CA SER A 228 18.89 1.61 10.90
C SER A 228 19.25 2.62 9.81
N TRP A 229 19.54 3.86 10.23
CA TRP A 229 19.89 4.98 9.37
C TRP A 229 21.21 5.60 9.79
N ARG A 230 21.99 6.05 8.81
CA ARG A 230 23.21 6.82 9.00
C ARG A 230 23.29 7.88 7.91
N ASN A 231 23.45 9.16 8.28
CA ASN A 231 23.55 10.27 7.33
C ASN A 231 22.40 10.31 6.29
N GLY A 232 21.19 9.94 6.67
CA GLY A 232 20.01 9.95 5.80
C GLY A 232 19.89 8.76 4.85
N VAL A 233 20.83 7.81 4.88
CA VAL A 233 20.77 6.55 4.11
C VAL A 233 20.57 5.36 5.04
N GLN A 234 19.90 4.32 4.55
CA GLN A 234 19.74 3.08 5.30
C GLN A 234 21.10 2.37 5.41
N GLU A 235 21.50 2.05 6.65
CA GLU A 235 22.80 1.46 6.95
C GLU A 235 22.67 0.54 8.16
N GLY A 236 22.92 -0.75 7.97
CA GLY A 236 22.74 -1.78 9.00
C GLY A 236 21.43 -2.56 8.84
N ALA A 237 20.84 -3.01 9.95
CA ALA A 237 19.72 -3.94 9.90
C ALA A 237 18.36 -3.26 9.64
N GLU A 238 17.58 -3.87 8.73
CA GLU A 238 16.12 -3.75 8.63
C GLU A 238 15.51 -5.04 9.18
N GLN A 239 14.67 -4.93 10.20
CA GLN A 239 14.00 -6.08 10.82
C GLN A 239 12.49 -5.86 10.78
N ARG A 240 11.74 -6.91 10.41
CA ARG A 240 10.28 -6.93 10.48
C ARG A 240 9.82 -8.04 11.41
N TYR A 241 8.70 -7.80 12.09
CA TYR A 241 8.21 -8.67 13.15
C TYR A 241 6.73 -8.96 12.93
N HIS A 242 6.30 -10.16 13.31
CA HIS A 242 4.90 -10.54 13.42
C HIS A 242 4.25 -9.78 14.58
N GLN A 243 2.92 -9.73 14.60
CA GLN A 243 2.18 -9.09 15.68
C GLN A 243 2.36 -9.76 17.06
N ASN A 244 2.97 -10.95 17.13
CA ASN A 244 3.35 -11.59 18.39
C ASN A 244 4.81 -11.32 18.81
N GLY A 245 5.50 -10.41 18.11
CA GLY A 245 6.86 -9.97 18.41
C GLY A 245 7.95 -10.89 17.86
N LYS A 246 7.62 -12.01 17.20
CA LYS A 246 8.61 -12.88 16.55
C LYS A 246 9.08 -12.27 15.23
N LEU A 247 10.35 -12.49 14.89
CA LEU A 247 10.95 -11.98 13.66
C LEU A 247 10.26 -12.59 12.43
N ILE A 248 9.89 -11.78 11.44
CA ILE A 248 9.50 -12.21 10.09
C ILE A 248 10.75 -12.39 9.26
N GLU A 249 11.61 -11.37 9.24
CA GLU A 249 12.84 -11.36 8.45
C GLU A 249 13.80 -10.28 8.97
N SER A 250 15.09 -10.49 8.72
CA SER A 250 16.14 -9.50 8.96
C SER A 250 16.98 -9.36 7.70
N ARG A 251 17.15 -8.12 7.23
CA ARG A 251 17.97 -7.78 6.07
C ARG A 251 19.04 -6.79 6.48
N THR A 252 20.19 -6.84 5.83
CA THR A 252 21.24 -5.84 6.03
C THR A 252 21.26 -4.89 4.85
N TYR A 253 21.43 -3.60 5.11
CA TYR A 253 21.63 -2.55 4.14
C TYR A 253 23.03 -1.95 4.29
N ARG A 254 23.61 -1.57 3.16
CA ARG A 254 24.87 -0.84 3.06
C ARG A 254 24.73 0.21 1.98
N ASP A 255 25.06 1.46 2.30
CA ASP A 255 24.98 2.59 1.38
C ASP A 255 23.58 2.77 0.74
N GLY A 256 22.53 2.51 1.52
CA GLY A 256 21.14 2.60 1.07
C GLY A 256 20.66 1.45 0.18
N ALA A 257 21.51 0.48 -0.16
CA ALA A 257 21.15 -0.71 -0.91
C ALA A 257 21.12 -1.95 -0.01
N ARG A 258 20.32 -2.96 -0.38
CA ARG A 258 20.37 -4.27 0.30
C ARG A 258 21.77 -4.85 0.12
N ALA A 259 22.40 -5.20 1.24
CA ALA A 259 23.67 -5.88 1.22
C ALA A 259 23.49 -7.32 0.74
N ASP A 260 24.50 -7.81 0.04
CA ASP A 260 24.58 -9.20 -0.39
C ASP A 260 24.67 -10.13 0.83
N GLY A 261 24.05 -11.31 0.74
CA GLY A 261 24.13 -12.32 1.78
C GLY A 261 22.88 -13.15 1.97
N LEU A 262 22.85 -13.88 3.09
CA LEU A 262 21.77 -14.78 3.46
C LEU A 262 20.51 -13.99 3.85
N VAL A 263 19.38 -14.38 3.31
CA VAL A 263 18.04 -13.90 3.66
C VAL A 263 17.22 -15.07 4.15
N GLU A 264 16.69 -14.93 5.35
CA GLU A 264 15.81 -15.90 5.99
C GLU A 264 14.48 -15.24 6.35
N THR A 265 13.38 -15.98 6.15
CA THR A 265 12.05 -15.57 6.60
C THR A 265 11.46 -16.62 7.55
N PHE A 266 10.64 -16.18 8.49
CA PHE A 266 10.06 -17.01 9.54
C PHE A 266 8.56 -16.78 9.66
N ASP A 267 7.82 -17.81 10.08
CA ASP A 267 6.38 -17.72 10.36
C ASP A 267 6.06 -17.16 11.75
N GLN A 268 4.77 -17.12 12.09
CA GLN A 268 4.27 -16.65 13.38
C GLN A 268 4.74 -17.51 14.54
N ASP A 269 5.20 -18.73 14.31
CA ASP A 269 5.78 -19.58 15.36
C ASP A 269 7.30 -19.38 15.50
N GLY A 270 7.91 -18.59 14.61
CA GLY A 270 9.35 -18.38 14.54
C GLY A 270 10.08 -19.50 13.80
N LYS A 271 9.35 -20.33 13.05
CA LYS A 271 9.93 -21.41 12.24
C LYS A 271 10.35 -20.88 10.88
N LEU A 272 11.49 -21.36 10.40
CA LEU A 272 12.04 -20.97 9.11
C LEU A 272 11.06 -21.34 7.99
N ARG A 273 10.81 -20.42 7.06
CA ARG A 273 9.92 -20.57 5.90
C ARG A 273 10.66 -20.47 4.59
N THR A 274 11.63 -19.58 4.51
CA THR A 274 12.47 -19.41 3.32
C THR A 274 13.91 -19.16 3.73
N ARG A 275 14.84 -19.74 2.98
CA ARG A 275 16.27 -19.43 3.04
C ARG A 275 16.79 -19.24 1.62
N MET A 276 17.46 -18.13 1.36
CA MET A 276 18.11 -17.85 0.08
C MET A 276 19.35 -16.98 0.26
N THR A 277 20.27 -17.00 -0.69
CA THR A 277 21.30 -15.95 -0.79
C THR A 277 20.85 -14.90 -1.79
N GLN A 278 21.10 -13.62 -1.50
CA GLN A 278 20.89 -12.52 -2.42
C GLN A 278 22.23 -11.89 -2.82
N LEU A 279 22.39 -11.60 -4.11
CA LEU A 279 23.51 -10.87 -4.69
C LEU A 279 22.93 -9.75 -5.58
N LYS A 280 23.32 -8.50 -5.32
CA LYS A 280 22.83 -7.29 -6.01
C LYS A 280 21.30 -7.19 -6.03
N GLY A 281 20.67 -7.61 -4.93
CA GLY A 281 19.21 -7.63 -4.78
C GLY A 281 18.49 -8.77 -5.53
N GLN A 282 19.22 -9.69 -6.15
CA GLN A 282 18.67 -10.83 -6.88
C GLN A 282 18.98 -12.16 -6.15
N PRO A 283 18.09 -13.16 -6.19
CA PRO A 283 18.41 -14.50 -5.70
C PRO A 283 19.63 -15.12 -6.40
N GLU A 284 20.53 -15.72 -5.62
CA GLU A 284 21.74 -16.37 -6.10
C GLU A 284 21.94 -17.69 -5.36
N GLY A 285 22.25 -18.76 -6.09
CA GLY A 285 22.42 -20.09 -5.53
C GLY A 285 21.10 -20.75 -5.14
N GLU A 286 21.13 -21.53 -4.07
CA GLU A 286 19.98 -22.34 -3.64
C GLU A 286 18.93 -21.50 -2.90
N LEU A 287 17.68 -21.65 -3.33
CA LEU A 287 16.47 -21.23 -2.63
C LEU A 287 15.83 -22.45 -1.97
N LEU A 288 15.64 -22.39 -0.66
CA LEU A 288 14.92 -23.40 0.12
C LEU A 288 13.61 -22.83 0.64
N LEU A 289 12.52 -23.59 0.45
CA LEU A 289 11.23 -23.38 1.10
C LEU A 289 10.98 -24.49 2.11
N PHE A 290 10.36 -24.17 3.23
CA PHE A 290 10.13 -25.09 4.34
C PHE A 290 8.65 -25.21 4.69
N TYR A 291 8.24 -26.43 5.09
CA TYR A 291 6.94 -26.70 5.69
C TYR A 291 6.85 -26.18 7.14
N PRO A 292 5.65 -26.07 7.73
CA PRO A 292 5.47 -25.62 9.11
C PRO A 292 6.13 -26.54 10.16
N ASP A 293 6.51 -27.77 9.82
CA ASP A 293 7.25 -28.67 10.69
C ASP A 293 8.78 -28.49 10.59
N GLY A 294 9.26 -27.65 9.67
CA GLY A 294 10.67 -27.38 9.39
C GLY A 294 11.31 -28.30 8.35
N THR A 295 10.55 -29.24 7.76
CA THR A 295 11.04 -30.06 6.65
C THR A 295 11.09 -29.26 5.36
N VAL A 296 11.97 -29.65 4.42
CA VAL A 296 12.13 -28.95 3.14
C VAL A 296 10.91 -29.23 2.25
N GLN A 297 10.19 -28.16 1.89
CA GLN A 297 9.08 -28.21 0.94
C GLN A 297 9.59 -28.20 -0.50
N SER A 298 10.57 -27.35 -0.79
CA SER A 298 11.20 -27.34 -2.11
C SER A 298 12.59 -26.74 -2.06
N ARG A 299 13.36 -27.09 -3.09
CA ARG A 299 14.65 -26.47 -3.39
C ARG A 299 14.73 -26.14 -4.88
N SER A 300 15.30 -24.98 -5.18
CA SER A 300 15.51 -24.50 -6.55
C SER A 300 16.84 -23.75 -6.63
N LEU A 301 17.46 -23.73 -7.80
CA LEU A 301 18.71 -23.02 -8.03
C LEU A 301 18.46 -21.75 -8.87
N TYR A 302 19.14 -20.67 -8.51
CA TYR A 302 19.09 -19.37 -9.17
C TYR A 302 20.49 -18.88 -9.51
N VAL A 303 20.64 -18.24 -10.67
CA VAL A 303 21.84 -17.51 -11.08
C VAL A 303 21.40 -16.16 -11.63
N ASN A 304 21.91 -15.07 -11.06
CA ASN A 304 21.50 -13.69 -11.39
C ASN A 304 19.97 -13.50 -11.34
N GLY A 305 19.33 -14.07 -10.32
CA GLY A 305 17.89 -14.00 -10.12
C GLY A 305 17.04 -14.82 -11.09
N ILE A 306 17.65 -15.58 -12.00
CA ILE A 306 16.95 -16.42 -12.97
C ILE A 306 17.03 -17.88 -12.51
N MET A 307 15.88 -18.55 -12.44
CA MET A 307 15.82 -19.95 -12.04
C MET A 307 16.50 -20.83 -13.10
N THR A 308 17.45 -21.65 -12.68
CA THR A 308 18.26 -22.48 -13.57
C THR A 308 18.61 -23.79 -12.89
N GLY A 309 18.86 -24.85 -13.67
CA GLY A 309 19.17 -26.17 -13.15
C GLY A 309 17.94 -26.88 -12.56
N HIS A 310 18.17 -27.75 -11.58
CA HIS A 310 17.13 -28.61 -11.03
C HIS A 310 16.31 -27.92 -9.93
N SER A 311 15.00 -28.11 -10.00
CA SER A 311 14.05 -27.82 -8.92
C SER A 311 13.44 -29.13 -8.43
N THR A 312 13.32 -29.27 -7.12
CA THR A 312 12.70 -30.43 -6.47
C THR A 312 11.69 -29.95 -5.45
N GLY A 313 10.46 -30.44 -5.54
CA GLY A 313 9.43 -30.30 -4.51
C GLY A 313 9.22 -31.63 -3.79
N TYR A 314 8.91 -31.56 -2.50
CA TYR A 314 8.72 -32.70 -1.62
C TYR A 314 7.31 -32.69 -1.04
N PHE A 315 6.79 -33.87 -0.72
CA PHE A 315 5.63 -34.02 0.15
C PHE A 315 6.00 -33.74 1.61
N PRO A 316 5.02 -33.53 2.51
CA PRO A 316 5.29 -33.36 3.94
C PRO A 316 6.00 -34.56 4.60
N ASP A 317 5.89 -35.77 4.04
CA ASP A 317 6.62 -36.95 4.52
C ASP A 317 8.08 -37.03 4.01
N GLY A 318 8.53 -36.02 3.27
CA GLY A 318 9.88 -35.90 2.71
C GLY A 318 10.11 -36.64 1.40
N LYS A 319 9.12 -37.37 0.87
CA LYS A 319 9.24 -38.00 -0.46
C LYS A 319 9.21 -36.95 -1.56
N VAL A 320 9.85 -37.25 -2.68
CA VAL A 320 9.81 -36.37 -3.86
C VAL A 320 8.38 -36.30 -4.39
N GLN A 321 7.83 -35.09 -4.46
CA GLN A 321 6.54 -34.80 -5.08
C GLN A 321 6.72 -34.45 -6.55
N ARG A 322 7.77 -33.67 -6.87
CA ARG A 322 8.06 -33.25 -8.24
C ARG A 322 9.53 -32.94 -8.47
N THR A 323 9.99 -33.17 -9.69
CA THR A 323 11.30 -32.74 -10.19
C THR A 323 11.13 -32.07 -11.53
N ALA A 324 11.87 -30.99 -11.77
CA ALA A 324 11.91 -30.32 -13.07
C ALA A 324 13.29 -29.68 -13.27
N ALA A 325 13.70 -29.51 -14.52
CA ALA A 325 14.88 -28.74 -14.88
C ALA A 325 14.47 -27.43 -15.58
N TYR A 326 15.28 -26.40 -15.38
CA TYR A 326 15.03 -25.06 -15.89
C TYR A 326 16.28 -24.50 -16.55
N VAL A 327 16.08 -23.78 -17.64
CA VAL A 327 17.09 -22.97 -18.33
C VAL A 327 16.46 -21.61 -18.58
N ASP A 328 17.16 -20.54 -18.22
CA ASP A 328 16.68 -19.16 -18.35
C ASP A 328 15.27 -18.91 -17.78
N GLY A 329 14.96 -19.53 -16.63
CA GLY A 329 13.68 -19.39 -15.94
C GLY A 329 12.53 -20.20 -16.55
N LYS A 330 12.78 -20.98 -17.60
CA LYS A 330 11.76 -21.76 -18.32
C LYS A 330 12.00 -23.26 -18.20
N PRO A 331 10.95 -24.10 -18.18
CA PRO A 331 11.10 -25.55 -18.12
C PRO A 331 11.92 -26.09 -19.31
N ALA A 332 12.90 -26.94 -19.02
CA ALA A 332 13.75 -27.59 -20.00
C ALA A 332 13.95 -29.06 -19.61
N GLY A 333 13.99 -29.97 -20.59
CA GLY A 333 14.19 -31.40 -20.33
C GLY A 333 12.98 -32.07 -19.66
N GLU A 334 13.25 -33.14 -18.90
CA GLU A 334 12.22 -33.94 -18.25
C GLU A 334 11.77 -33.34 -16.91
N SER A 335 10.46 -33.27 -16.70
CA SER A 335 9.85 -33.07 -15.40
C SER A 335 8.96 -34.25 -15.04
N VAL A 336 8.97 -34.63 -13.76
CA VAL A 336 8.22 -35.77 -13.24
C VAL A 336 7.48 -35.34 -11.99
N GLU A 337 6.22 -35.73 -11.89
CA GLU A 337 5.41 -35.59 -10.68
C GLU A 337 5.04 -36.99 -10.17
N TYR A 338 4.94 -37.11 -8.84
CA TYR A 338 4.69 -38.37 -8.16
C TYR A 338 3.43 -38.27 -7.30
N TYR A 339 2.78 -39.40 -7.10
CA TYR A 339 1.77 -39.59 -6.07
C TYR A 339 2.44 -39.76 -4.69
N PRO A 340 1.70 -39.59 -3.57
CA PRO A 340 2.25 -39.78 -2.21
C PRO A 340 2.80 -41.19 -1.93
N ASP A 341 2.36 -42.20 -2.69
CA ASP A 341 2.88 -43.57 -2.62
C ASP A 341 4.19 -43.77 -3.41
N GLY A 342 4.69 -42.71 -4.08
CA GLY A 342 5.92 -42.71 -4.87
C GLY A 342 5.75 -43.16 -6.31
N LYS A 343 4.55 -43.53 -6.76
CA LYS A 343 4.31 -43.84 -8.18
C LYS A 343 4.30 -42.57 -9.01
N VAL A 344 4.74 -42.67 -10.25
CA VAL A 344 4.68 -41.56 -11.21
C VAL A 344 3.23 -41.18 -11.45
N ALA A 345 2.91 -39.89 -11.31
CA ALA A 345 1.62 -39.31 -11.66
C ALA A 345 1.67 -38.68 -13.05
N SER A 346 2.74 -37.94 -13.36
CA SER A 346 2.93 -37.33 -14.66
C SER A 346 4.41 -37.26 -15.06
N LYS A 347 4.66 -37.29 -16.37
CA LYS A 347 5.96 -36.98 -16.97
C LYS A 347 5.74 -35.99 -18.11
N ARG A 348 6.60 -34.98 -18.19
CA ARG A 348 6.59 -34.00 -19.28
C ARG A 348 8.01 -33.81 -19.78
N THR A 349 8.18 -33.62 -21.08
CA THR A 349 9.48 -33.35 -21.69
C THR A 349 9.40 -32.06 -22.47
N HIS A 350 10.28 -31.11 -22.18
CA HIS A 350 10.42 -29.85 -22.92
C HIS A 350 11.71 -29.88 -23.76
N SER A 351 11.68 -29.26 -24.92
CA SER A 351 12.88 -29.01 -25.73
C SER A 351 13.74 -27.90 -25.13
N ASP A 352 14.95 -27.72 -25.68
CA ASP A 352 15.85 -26.60 -25.34
C ASP A 352 15.27 -25.23 -25.71
N HIS A 353 14.21 -25.20 -26.53
CA HIS A 353 13.44 -24.00 -26.87
C HIS A 353 12.13 -23.91 -26.08
N TYR A 354 12.03 -24.64 -24.96
CA TYR A 354 10.91 -24.59 -24.01
C TYR A 354 9.58 -25.12 -24.56
N VAL A 355 9.61 -25.79 -25.71
CA VAL A 355 8.43 -26.38 -26.34
C VAL A 355 8.15 -27.72 -25.68
N LEU A 356 6.95 -27.91 -25.13
CA LEU A 356 6.51 -29.22 -24.65
C LEU A 356 6.53 -30.21 -25.82
N ARG A 357 7.18 -31.37 -25.65
CA ARG A 357 7.34 -32.41 -26.68
C ARG A 357 6.56 -33.67 -26.36
N SER A 358 6.39 -33.98 -25.08
CA SER A 358 5.63 -35.13 -24.63
C SER A 358 5.02 -34.88 -23.26
N GLU A 359 3.84 -35.44 -23.05
CA GLU A 359 3.17 -35.51 -21.76
C GLU A 359 2.62 -36.93 -21.59
N GLN A 360 2.91 -37.52 -20.44
CA GLN A 360 2.36 -38.79 -20.00
C GLN A 360 1.70 -38.58 -18.64
N ARG A 361 0.49 -39.09 -18.46
CA ARG A 361 -0.20 -39.12 -17.16
C ARG A 361 -0.57 -40.56 -16.82
N PHE A 362 -0.45 -40.89 -15.55
CA PHE A 362 -0.67 -42.23 -15.02
C PHE A 362 -1.74 -42.18 -13.94
N SER A 363 -2.47 -43.27 -13.72
CA SER A 363 -3.37 -43.42 -12.58
C SER A 363 -2.61 -43.78 -11.30
N ARG A 364 -3.27 -43.73 -10.14
CA ARG A 364 -2.71 -44.24 -8.86
C ARG A 364 -2.34 -45.74 -8.90
N ALA A 365 -2.90 -46.51 -9.84
CA ALA A 365 -2.51 -47.89 -10.06
C ALA A 365 -1.21 -48.02 -10.87
N GLY A 366 -0.70 -46.94 -11.46
CA GLY A 366 0.47 -46.91 -12.35
C GLY A 366 0.12 -47.17 -13.82
N VAL A 367 -1.17 -47.19 -14.17
CA VAL A 367 -1.63 -47.39 -15.56
C VAL A 367 -1.50 -46.08 -16.31
N LEU A 368 -0.86 -46.09 -17.49
CA LEU A 368 -0.81 -44.93 -18.38
C LEU A 368 -2.23 -44.58 -18.85
N ILE A 369 -2.72 -43.40 -18.52
CA ILE A 369 -4.08 -42.95 -18.85
C ILE A 369 -4.11 -41.88 -19.93
N VAL A 370 -3.00 -41.16 -20.14
CA VAL A 370 -2.86 -40.17 -21.21
C VAL A 370 -1.43 -40.19 -21.73
N HIS A 371 -1.26 -40.16 -23.06
CA HIS A 371 0.00 -39.87 -23.72
C HIS A 371 -0.26 -38.92 -24.88
N LYS A 372 0.37 -37.74 -24.83
CA LYS A 372 0.34 -36.70 -25.86
C LYS A 372 1.75 -36.37 -26.33
N GLN A 373 1.88 -35.99 -27.59
CA GLN A 373 3.14 -35.62 -28.22
C GLN A 373 2.93 -34.37 -29.07
N TRP A 374 3.97 -33.56 -29.14
CA TRP A 374 3.99 -32.32 -29.92
C TRP A 374 5.24 -32.26 -30.79
N ASN A 375 5.12 -31.62 -31.94
CA ASN A 375 6.23 -31.35 -32.85
C ASN A 375 7.08 -30.14 -32.39
N ALA A 376 8.07 -29.76 -33.20
CA ALA A 376 8.97 -28.64 -32.87
C ALA A 376 8.27 -27.28 -32.85
N GLY A 377 7.16 -27.13 -33.57
CA GLY A 377 6.31 -25.93 -33.57
C GLY A 377 5.32 -25.88 -32.41
N GLY A 378 5.31 -26.87 -31.51
CA GLY A 378 4.39 -26.93 -30.38
C GLY A 378 2.97 -27.34 -30.77
N ARG A 379 2.78 -27.95 -31.94
CA ARG A 379 1.49 -28.51 -32.37
C ARG A 379 1.45 -30.01 -32.12
N GLU A 380 0.26 -30.55 -31.84
CA GLU A 380 0.08 -31.98 -31.57
C GLU A 380 0.58 -32.82 -32.76
N GLU A 381 1.32 -33.89 -32.47
CA GLU A 381 2.01 -34.70 -33.46
C GLU A 381 1.97 -36.17 -33.05
N GLY A 382 1.65 -37.06 -33.97
CA GLY A 382 1.47 -38.47 -33.68
C GLY A 382 0.14 -38.74 -32.99
N ALA A 383 0.07 -39.80 -32.18
CA ALA A 383 -1.20 -40.24 -31.62
C ALA A 383 -1.37 -39.85 -30.15
N LEU A 384 -2.39 -39.02 -29.87
CA LEU A 384 -2.99 -38.91 -28.56
C LEU A 384 -3.63 -40.24 -28.21
N ARG A 385 -3.24 -40.80 -27.06
CA ARG A 385 -3.83 -42.03 -26.55
C ARG A 385 -4.31 -41.81 -25.13
N SER A 386 -5.50 -42.31 -24.83
CA SER A 386 -5.98 -42.39 -23.46
C SER A 386 -6.58 -43.77 -23.15
N TRP A 387 -6.51 -44.14 -21.89
CA TRP A 387 -6.96 -45.43 -21.38
C TRP A 387 -7.84 -45.23 -20.15
N TYR A 388 -8.77 -46.16 -19.94
CA TYR A 388 -9.49 -46.28 -18.67
C TYR A 388 -8.55 -46.73 -17.55
N ALA A 389 -9.00 -46.59 -16.30
CA ALA A 389 -8.20 -46.95 -15.13
C ALA A 389 -7.81 -48.44 -15.08
N ASP A 390 -8.57 -49.31 -15.76
CA ASP A 390 -8.28 -50.74 -15.92
C ASP A 390 -7.30 -51.05 -17.08
N GLY A 391 -6.84 -50.04 -17.80
CA GLY A 391 -5.89 -50.14 -18.91
C GLY A 391 -6.52 -50.42 -20.27
N LYS A 392 -7.84 -50.54 -20.39
CA LYS A 392 -8.50 -50.65 -21.71
C LYS A 392 -8.39 -49.32 -22.47
N PRO A 393 -8.25 -49.34 -23.81
CA PRO A 393 -8.23 -48.11 -24.59
C PRO A 393 -9.54 -47.35 -24.39
N ARG A 394 -9.43 -46.03 -24.26
CA ARG A 394 -10.56 -45.10 -24.19
C ARG A 394 -10.60 -44.23 -25.43
N GLN A 395 -9.44 -43.77 -25.89
CA GLN A 395 -9.34 -42.85 -27.00
C GLN A 395 -8.03 -43.00 -27.77
N LEU A 396 -8.12 -42.82 -29.08
CA LEU A 396 -7.01 -42.66 -30.00
C LEU A 396 -7.35 -41.52 -30.95
N ILE A 397 -6.49 -40.52 -31.07
CA ILE A 397 -6.58 -39.49 -32.10
C ILE A 397 -5.20 -39.32 -32.72
N GLU A 398 -5.11 -39.48 -34.03
CA GLU A 398 -3.89 -39.27 -34.81
C GLU A 398 -3.82 -37.83 -35.32
N TYR A 399 -2.70 -37.15 -35.06
CA TYR A 399 -2.40 -35.78 -35.43
C TYR A 399 -1.14 -35.69 -36.30
N VAL A 400 -1.15 -34.75 -37.24
CA VAL A 400 0.04 -34.27 -37.94
C VAL A 400 -0.04 -32.74 -37.98
N ASP A 401 0.98 -32.07 -37.46
CA ASP A 401 1.03 -30.60 -37.37
C ASP A 401 -0.20 -29.92 -36.72
N GLY A 402 -0.78 -30.58 -35.72
CA GLY A 402 -1.93 -30.09 -34.95
C GLY A 402 -3.30 -30.40 -35.54
N GLU A 403 -3.36 -30.95 -36.75
CA GLU A 403 -4.62 -31.33 -37.41
C GLU A 403 -4.85 -32.83 -37.32
N ARG A 404 -6.10 -33.28 -37.16
CA ARG A 404 -6.40 -34.71 -37.18
C ARG A 404 -6.08 -35.30 -38.55
N GLN A 405 -5.22 -36.30 -38.55
CA GLN A 405 -4.69 -36.97 -39.74
C GLN A 405 -4.58 -38.47 -39.47
N GLY A 406 -5.55 -39.24 -39.95
CA GLY A 406 -5.66 -40.68 -39.68
C GLY A 406 -6.89 -41.01 -38.85
N TRP A 407 -6.78 -41.96 -37.92
CA TRP A 407 -7.90 -42.46 -37.15
C TRP A 407 -8.18 -41.66 -35.89
N THR A 408 -9.47 -41.37 -35.68
CA THR A 408 -10.05 -41.03 -34.38
C THR A 408 -10.93 -42.18 -33.95
N ARG A 409 -10.69 -42.73 -32.77
CA ARG A 409 -11.45 -43.86 -32.20
C ARG A 409 -11.75 -43.62 -30.73
N HIS A 410 -12.97 -43.97 -30.34
CA HIS A 410 -13.43 -43.96 -28.97
C HIS A 410 -13.96 -45.34 -28.60
N TRP A 411 -13.65 -45.79 -27.40
CA TRP A 411 -14.11 -47.05 -26.86
C TRP A 411 -14.84 -46.81 -25.55
N ARG A 412 -15.85 -47.63 -25.28
CA ARG A 412 -16.55 -47.71 -24.00
C ARG A 412 -15.69 -48.44 -22.96
N ALA A 413 -16.04 -48.27 -21.69
CA ALA A 413 -15.33 -48.91 -20.57
C ALA A 413 -15.40 -50.47 -20.60
N ASP A 414 -16.39 -51.05 -21.28
CA ASP A 414 -16.44 -52.50 -21.51
C ASP A 414 -15.37 -52.97 -22.51
N GLY A 415 -14.79 -52.07 -23.30
CA GLY A 415 -13.82 -52.32 -24.37
C GLY A 415 -14.44 -52.33 -25.76
N GLY A 416 -15.76 -52.17 -25.87
CA GLY A 416 -16.47 -52.08 -27.15
C GLY A 416 -16.19 -50.75 -27.85
N LEU A 417 -15.98 -50.80 -29.16
CA LEU A 417 -15.86 -49.58 -29.98
C LEU A 417 -17.16 -48.77 -29.87
N GLU A 418 -17.02 -47.49 -29.55
CA GLU A 418 -18.12 -46.53 -29.43
C GLU A 418 -18.30 -45.75 -30.72
N SER A 419 -17.18 -45.27 -31.27
CA SER A 419 -17.13 -44.59 -32.55
C SER A 419 -15.76 -44.70 -33.20
N GLU A 420 -15.76 -44.60 -34.51
CA GLU A 420 -14.54 -44.36 -35.27
C GLU A 420 -14.81 -43.48 -36.49
N CYS A 421 -13.83 -42.63 -36.81
CA CYS A 421 -13.80 -41.90 -38.06
C CYS A 421 -12.37 -41.65 -38.51
N ARG A 422 -12.18 -41.60 -39.83
CA ARG A 422 -10.89 -41.24 -40.42
C ARG A 422 -10.91 -39.77 -40.79
N TYR A 423 -9.80 -39.07 -40.57
CA TYR A 423 -9.64 -37.65 -40.85
C TYR A 423 -8.44 -37.40 -41.78
N VAL A 424 -8.54 -36.36 -42.60
CA VAL A 424 -7.43 -35.75 -43.33
C VAL A 424 -7.57 -34.24 -43.14
N ALA A 425 -6.55 -33.59 -42.57
CA ALA A 425 -6.57 -32.16 -42.24
C ALA A 425 -7.86 -31.72 -41.51
N ASP A 426 -8.21 -32.42 -40.42
CA ASP A 426 -9.43 -32.23 -39.62
C ASP A 426 -10.77 -32.47 -40.32
N GLU A 427 -10.77 -32.79 -41.62
CA GLU A 427 -11.96 -33.15 -42.37
C GLU A 427 -12.24 -34.65 -42.30
N ALA A 428 -13.43 -35.02 -41.85
CA ALA A 428 -13.87 -36.41 -41.78
C ALA A 428 -13.96 -37.03 -43.18
N GLN A 429 -13.43 -38.25 -43.31
CA GLN A 429 -13.34 -39.01 -44.55
C GLN A 429 -14.26 -40.24 -44.48
N GLY A 430 -15.21 -40.31 -45.41
CA GLY A 430 -16.16 -41.43 -45.50
C GLY A 430 -17.25 -41.41 -44.41
N GLU A 431 -17.86 -42.57 -44.17
CA GLU A 431 -18.89 -42.72 -43.14
C GLU A 431 -18.25 -42.95 -41.76
N CYS A 432 -18.36 -41.96 -40.89
CA CYS A 432 -18.03 -42.13 -39.47
C CYS A 432 -19.10 -43.03 -38.80
N THR A 433 -18.69 -43.91 -37.89
CA THR A 433 -19.62 -44.75 -37.13
C THR A 433 -19.78 -44.25 -35.69
N GLY A 434 -20.98 -44.41 -35.11
CA GLY A 434 -21.28 -44.02 -33.73
C GLY A 434 -21.69 -42.55 -33.54
N ALA A 435 -22.22 -42.22 -32.36
CA ALA A 435 -22.78 -40.90 -32.04
C ALA A 435 -21.72 -39.78 -31.91
N SER A 436 -20.43 -40.14 -31.80
CA SER A 436 -19.32 -39.24 -31.48
C SER A 436 -18.57 -38.67 -32.70
N ALA A 437 -19.10 -38.83 -33.92
CA ALA A 437 -18.57 -38.14 -35.12
C ALA A 437 -18.59 -36.59 -35.03
N ARG A 438 -19.17 -36.03 -33.97
CA ARG A 438 -19.26 -34.58 -33.67
C ARG A 438 -18.56 -34.15 -32.36
N MET A 439 -17.89 -35.05 -31.64
CA MET A 439 -17.22 -34.68 -30.40
C MET A 439 -15.83 -34.08 -30.70
N SER A 440 -15.71 -32.76 -30.61
CA SER A 440 -14.41 -32.14 -30.33
C SER A 440 -14.01 -32.54 -28.91
N TYR A 441 -12.80 -33.06 -28.72
CA TYR A 441 -12.27 -33.32 -27.39
C TYR A 441 -12.37 -32.07 -26.51
N THR A 442 -13.00 -32.18 -25.35
CA THR A 442 -12.74 -31.31 -24.20
C THR A 442 -12.24 -32.18 -23.05
N GLU A 443 -11.30 -31.67 -22.27
CA GLU A 443 -10.70 -32.37 -21.11
C GLU A 443 -11.72 -32.71 -20.00
N ASP A 444 -12.97 -32.22 -20.15
CA ASP A 444 -14.07 -32.21 -19.17
C ASP A 444 -14.54 -33.59 -18.67
N GLY A 445 -14.08 -34.69 -19.29
CA GLY A 445 -14.49 -36.06 -18.94
C GLY A 445 -13.45 -36.87 -18.17
N ILE A 446 -12.33 -36.27 -17.79
CA ILE A 446 -11.35 -36.86 -16.88
C ILE A 446 -11.33 -35.99 -15.61
N GLU A 447 -12.17 -36.32 -14.63
CA GLU A 447 -12.07 -35.71 -13.31
C GLU A 447 -10.71 -36.12 -12.70
N PHE A 448 -9.86 -35.12 -12.51
CA PHE A 448 -8.58 -35.27 -11.83
C PHE A 448 -8.67 -34.59 -10.48
N GLU A 449 -8.84 -35.36 -9.41
CA GLU A 449 -8.41 -34.90 -8.09
C GLU A 449 -6.88 -34.98 -8.04
N MET A 450 -6.23 -33.95 -8.54
CA MET A 450 -4.89 -33.65 -8.02
C MET A 450 -5.07 -33.28 -6.55
N PRO A 451 -4.26 -33.82 -5.63
CA PRO A 451 -4.28 -33.31 -4.26
C PRO A 451 -3.98 -31.81 -4.31
N GLU A 452 -4.86 -31.00 -3.73
CA GLU A 452 -4.55 -29.58 -3.50
C GLU A 452 -3.25 -29.47 -2.68
N PRO A 453 -2.44 -28.43 -2.95
CA PRO A 453 -1.12 -28.24 -2.35
C PRO A 453 -1.10 -28.17 -0.81
#